data_AF-A0A9X1PRW0-F1
#
_entry.id   AF-A0A9X1PRW0-F1
#
_cell.length_a   1.000
_cell.length_b   1.000
_cell.length_c   1.000
_cell.angle_alpha   90.00
_cell.angle_beta   90.00
_cell.angle_gamma   90.00
#
_symmetry.space_group_name_H-M   'P 1'
#
loop_
_entity.id
_entity.type
_entity.pdbx_description
1 polymer ?
#
loop_
_entity_poly.entity_id
_entity_poly.type
_entity_poly.pdbx_seq_one_letter_code
_entity_poly.pdbx_strand_id
1 'polypeptide(L)'
;MKAKHLLVKCIAIYALINLTSCREMTPETEVRSAEETVVNHVTPEVAFPGEEGVRKQGTLFGKEVTYAEIDGKAVFEGDMILTPEQLGSETGARTQALSKIVSLWPNNTVSYTIDASITDQSAVLEAISQVEAFTPLRFVLRKPTPDLPGLPVLRQSYVTFKLSRGYSSSIGRIGGEQFITIPTGATKGGILHEIGHTVGLLHEHTRPDRDAYIKVNLNNVADAAKPNLAIVAEESDEHVKHGKFDFKSIMMMDSYAYSKNKLPVMTTTDNKTFSVQRDYLSDGDIYCITAMYANLFAVTPYHIWAGDAASGKWSVLATTWTNAEEIYALPGTLFLSKSPNLMRLNARSGKGYSIASGFSGVKGITYYRGNLFVLQNGTVWKIDVASGARQSFTGPFWTSATGLSYAFGLLYIVSGDNLYMISSNGQSFSSIGSGYQGVTEMTGWKNSLYILKPNGKLYKVDPTNGDQKEYTPATFAPNAQLTSNGKNLLIASQGVLYSVDENGWTKQISLGWTSVTDISAVSSED
;
A
#
# COMPACT_ATOMS: atom_id res chain seq x y z
N MET A 1 -11.64 23.47 98.65
CA MET A 1 -10.77 24.32 99.49
C MET A 1 -10.35 25.55 98.69
N LYS A 2 -10.35 26.76 99.30
CA LYS A 2 -9.69 28.03 98.89
C LYS A 2 -9.57 28.28 97.36
N ALA A 3 -10.32 29.13 96.65
CA ALA A 3 -10.91 30.45 96.95
C ALA A 3 -9.90 31.57 97.27
N LYS A 4 -10.14 32.77 96.70
CA LYS A 4 -9.37 34.06 96.76
C LYS A 4 -8.23 34.17 95.72
N HIS A 5 -7.91 35.29 95.05
CA HIS A 5 -8.39 36.71 95.00
C HIS A 5 -7.60 37.44 93.84
N LEU A 6 -7.91 38.61 93.23
CA LEU A 6 -9.03 39.59 93.28
C LEU A 6 -9.01 40.53 92.02
N LEU A 7 -10.18 40.97 91.51
CA LEU A 7 -10.53 42.29 90.91
C LEU A 7 -9.73 43.01 89.75
N VAL A 8 -10.50 43.33 88.67
CA VAL A 8 -10.88 44.71 88.17
C VAL A 8 -10.22 45.40 86.94
N LYS A 9 -11.11 45.70 85.95
CA LYS A 9 -11.19 46.83 84.97
C LYS A 9 -10.04 47.07 83.97
N CYS A 10 -10.22 47.75 82.82
CA CYS A 10 -11.33 47.98 81.86
C CYS A 10 -10.75 48.83 80.69
N ILE A 11 -11.38 48.80 79.49
CA ILE A 11 -11.19 49.78 78.36
C ILE A 11 -9.78 49.73 77.71
N ALA A 12 -9.53 49.11 76.55
CA ALA A 12 -9.97 49.39 75.16
C ALA A 12 -9.12 50.43 74.39
N ILE A 13 -9.07 50.25 73.05
CA ILE A 13 -8.67 51.19 71.97
C ILE A 13 -7.22 51.11 71.38
N TYR A 14 -7.18 50.59 70.14
CA TYR A 14 -6.38 50.94 68.95
C TYR A 14 -4.84 50.83 68.85
N ALA A 15 -4.45 50.11 67.79
CA ALA A 15 -3.42 50.42 66.78
C ALA A 15 -2.07 51.05 67.18
N LEU A 16 -0.97 50.35 66.90
CA LEU A 16 -0.22 50.51 65.64
C LEU A 16 0.85 49.39 65.50
N ILE A 17 1.00 48.83 64.30
CA ILE A 17 2.13 47.97 63.93
C ILE A 17 3.05 48.80 63.04
N ASN A 18 4.34 48.91 63.39
CA ASN A 18 5.51 48.68 62.54
C ASN A 18 6.78 49.25 63.18
N LEU A 19 7.85 48.42 63.22
CA LEU A 19 9.25 48.80 62.92
C LEU A 19 10.14 47.53 62.98
N THR A 20 10.25 46.89 61.82
CA THR A 20 11.52 46.50 61.15
C THR A 20 12.62 45.72 61.88
N SER A 21 12.88 44.50 61.39
CA SER A 21 14.24 44.05 61.03
C SER A 21 14.16 43.13 59.80
N CYS A 22 15.17 43.14 58.94
CA CYS A 22 15.13 42.57 57.58
C CYS A 22 15.87 41.22 57.43
N ARG A 23 15.84 40.69 56.18
CA ARG A 23 16.62 39.56 55.57
C ARG A 23 16.06 38.14 55.81
N GLU A 24 15.89 37.28 54.79
CA GLU A 24 16.03 37.37 53.31
C GLU A 24 14.83 36.71 52.60
N MET A 25 14.49 37.14 51.38
CA MET A 25 13.46 36.51 50.55
C MET A 25 14.07 35.46 49.61
N THR A 26 13.76 34.19 49.82
CA THR A 26 13.83 33.16 48.76
C THR A 26 12.51 33.13 47.99
N PRO A 27 12.48 33.03 46.66
CA PRO A 27 11.23 33.03 45.91
C PRO A 27 10.40 31.77 46.18
N GLU A 28 9.11 31.94 46.48
CA GLU A 28 8.14 30.86 46.38
C GLU A 28 7.99 30.47 44.90
N THR A 29 8.45 29.28 44.54
CA THR A 29 8.06 28.64 43.27
C THR A 29 8.11 27.13 43.39
N GLU A 30 7.38 26.57 44.38
CA GLU A 30 6.94 25.18 44.31
C GLU A 30 5.92 25.04 43.17
N VAL A 31 6.44 24.96 41.95
CA VAL A 31 5.74 24.23 40.89
C VAL A 31 5.66 22.79 41.40
N ARG A 32 4.46 22.40 41.85
CA ARG A 32 4.15 20.98 42.08
C ARG A 32 4.58 20.22 40.84
N SER A 33 5.61 19.40 40.97
CA SER A 33 5.94 18.41 39.96
C SER A 33 4.70 17.55 39.79
N ALA A 34 4.06 17.65 38.62
CA ALA A 34 3.13 16.60 38.21
C ALA A 34 3.92 15.29 38.29
N GLU A 35 3.32 14.27 38.92
CA GLU A 35 3.95 12.96 39.00
C GLU A 35 4.27 12.49 37.57
N GLU A 36 5.56 12.35 37.26
CA GLU A 36 5.98 11.78 36.00
C GLU A 36 5.47 10.33 35.98
N THR A 37 4.35 10.13 35.28
CA THR A 37 3.98 8.80 34.83
C THR A 37 5.16 8.28 34.04
N VAL A 38 5.75 7.16 34.50
CA VAL A 38 6.91 6.54 33.85
C VAL A 38 6.43 5.93 32.53
N VAL A 39 6.37 6.76 31.50
CA VAL A 39 6.16 6.33 30.12
C VAL A 39 7.47 5.69 29.68
N ASN A 40 7.45 4.37 29.48
CA ASN A 40 8.60 3.68 28.90
C ASN A 40 8.75 4.13 27.44
N HIS A 41 9.65 5.09 27.20
CA HIS A 41 9.96 5.60 25.87
C HIS A 41 10.64 4.54 25.02
N VAL A 42 10.19 4.40 23.78
CA VAL A 42 10.81 3.49 22.81
C VAL A 42 12.04 4.19 22.21
N THR A 43 13.20 3.56 22.29
CA THR A 43 14.41 4.04 21.61
C THR A 43 14.31 3.70 20.12
N PRO A 44 14.62 4.62 19.20
CA PRO A 44 14.64 4.34 17.77
C PRO A 44 15.49 3.13 17.38
N GLU A 45 15.01 2.39 16.39
CA GLU A 45 15.84 1.55 15.54
C GLU A 45 17.01 2.35 14.95
N VAL A 46 18.21 1.77 14.95
CA VAL A 46 19.43 2.37 14.37
C VAL A 46 20.37 1.28 13.87
N ALA A 47 21.00 1.49 12.71
CA ALA A 47 21.90 0.55 12.06
C ALA A 47 23.23 0.34 12.79
N PHE A 48 23.78 1.43 13.32
CA PHE A 48 25.10 1.48 13.98
C PHE A 48 24.99 2.26 15.31
N PRO A 49 24.49 1.62 16.39
CA PRO A 49 24.34 2.29 17.68
C PRO A 49 25.65 2.88 18.19
N GLY A 50 25.66 4.19 18.46
CA GLY A 50 26.84 4.91 18.98
C GLY A 50 27.79 5.47 17.91
N GLU A 51 27.47 5.35 16.62
CA GLU A 51 28.29 5.83 15.51
C GLU A 51 27.53 6.90 14.69
N GLU A 52 28.11 8.10 14.51
CA GLU A 52 27.43 9.20 13.79
C GLU A 52 27.73 9.26 12.28
N GLY A 53 28.85 8.66 11.85
CA GLY A 53 29.32 8.64 10.46
C GLY A 53 29.79 9.99 9.91
N VAL A 54 30.18 9.99 8.63
CA VAL A 54 30.50 11.21 7.88
C VAL A 54 29.26 11.65 7.10
N ARG A 55 28.78 12.87 7.32
CA ARG A 55 27.59 13.39 6.63
C ARG A 55 27.89 13.63 5.14
N LYS A 56 26.98 13.16 4.28
CA LYS A 56 27.02 13.33 2.82
C LYS A 56 25.62 13.71 2.30
N GLN A 57 25.60 14.34 1.12
CA GLN A 57 24.37 14.57 0.37
C GLN A 57 24.23 13.54 -0.76
N GLY A 58 23.00 13.27 -1.17
CA GLY A 58 22.66 12.53 -2.39
C GLY A 58 21.26 12.89 -2.87
N THR A 59 20.75 12.22 -3.90
CA THR A 59 19.40 12.47 -4.41
C THR A 59 18.53 11.23 -4.27
N LEU A 60 17.63 11.23 -3.29
CA LEU A 60 16.62 10.19 -3.09
C LEU A 60 15.27 10.73 -3.55
N PHE A 61 14.52 9.94 -4.34
CA PHE A 61 13.18 10.33 -4.84
C PHE A 61 13.14 11.67 -5.61
N GLY A 62 14.27 12.11 -6.16
CA GLY A 62 14.39 13.40 -6.85
C GLY A 62 14.58 14.61 -5.92
N LYS A 63 14.66 14.42 -4.60
CA LYS A 63 15.02 15.43 -3.61
C LYS A 63 16.47 15.25 -3.13
N GLU A 64 17.12 16.35 -2.78
CA GLU A 64 18.37 16.30 -2.03
C GLU A 64 18.11 15.78 -0.62
N VAL A 65 18.87 14.77 -0.20
CA VAL A 65 18.79 14.18 1.15
C VAL A 65 20.18 14.05 1.77
N THR A 66 20.25 14.28 3.08
CA THR A 66 21.47 14.08 3.87
C THR A 66 21.46 12.70 4.52
N TYR A 67 22.53 11.93 4.35
CA TYR A 67 22.75 10.64 5.00
C TYR A 67 24.09 10.63 5.72
N ALA A 68 24.32 9.62 6.58
CA ALA A 68 25.61 9.35 7.21
C ALA A 68 26.32 8.20 6.49
N GLU A 69 27.58 8.35 6.14
CA GLU A 69 28.42 7.23 5.71
C GLU A 69 29.08 6.58 6.92
N ILE A 70 28.76 5.30 7.16
CA ILE A 70 29.32 4.45 8.23
C ILE A 70 29.72 3.12 7.60
N ASP A 71 30.96 2.67 7.81
CA ASP A 71 31.53 1.45 7.20
C ASP A 71 31.28 1.31 5.68
N GLY A 72 31.32 2.45 4.95
CA GLY A 72 31.07 2.51 3.52
C GLY A 72 29.60 2.33 3.10
N LYS A 73 28.66 2.32 4.04
CA LYS A 73 27.21 2.28 3.79
C LYS A 73 26.60 3.66 3.96
N ALA A 74 25.65 4.01 3.09
CA ALA A 74 24.83 5.21 3.23
C ALA A 74 23.64 4.94 4.16
N VAL A 75 23.75 5.39 5.42
CA VAL A 75 22.73 5.25 6.47
C VAL A 75 21.84 6.50 6.46
N PHE A 76 20.56 6.30 6.13
CA PHE A 76 19.53 7.32 6.05
C PHE A 76 18.51 7.13 7.17
N GLU A 77 18.07 8.24 7.78
CA GLU A 77 17.15 8.33 8.94
C GLU A 77 17.47 7.53 10.21
N GLY A 78 18.51 6.67 10.21
CA GLY A 78 19.02 5.94 11.37
C GLY A 78 19.37 4.48 11.04
N ASP A 79 18.57 3.86 10.17
CA ASP A 79 18.38 2.43 9.96
C ASP A 79 18.31 2.05 8.47
N MET A 80 17.80 2.92 7.60
CA MET A 80 17.70 2.66 6.16
C MET A 80 19.06 2.69 5.45
N ILE A 81 19.43 1.58 4.80
CA ILE A 81 20.66 1.46 4.01
C ILE A 81 20.37 1.73 2.53
N LEU A 82 20.82 2.90 2.05
CA LEU A 82 20.64 3.33 0.67
C LEU A 82 21.76 2.78 -0.25
N THR A 83 21.36 2.38 -1.45
CA THR A 83 22.28 2.01 -2.54
C THR A 83 22.72 3.24 -3.36
N PRO A 84 23.86 3.18 -4.08
CA PRO A 84 24.27 4.23 -5.01
C PRO A 84 23.19 4.57 -6.06
N GLU A 85 22.52 3.54 -6.58
CA GLU A 85 21.42 3.67 -7.54
C GLU A 85 20.23 4.42 -6.93
N GLN A 86 19.93 4.19 -5.64
CA GLN A 86 18.89 4.92 -4.92
C GLN A 86 19.25 6.38 -4.63
N LEU A 87 20.54 6.70 -4.52
CA LEU A 87 21.07 8.06 -4.31
C LEU A 87 21.29 8.83 -5.63
N GLY A 88 20.92 8.24 -6.77
CA GLY A 88 21.04 8.86 -8.09
C GLY A 88 22.46 8.88 -8.66
N SER A 89 23.40 8.10 -8.10
CA SER A 89 24.81 8.11 -8.48
C SER A 89 25.17 7.04 -9.53
N GLU A 90 24.54 7.09 -10.70
CA GLU A 90 25.10 6.52 -11.93
C GLU A 90 25.34 7.58 -13.02
N THR A 91 26.48 7.46 -13.68
CA THR A 91 26.89 8.35 -14.77
C THR A 91 26.11 8.05 -16.05
N GLY A 92 25.32 9.01 -16.55
CA GLY A 92 25.01 9.07 -17.98
C GLY A 92 23.59 8.72 -18.44
N ALA A 93 22.55 8.92 -17.63
CA ALA A 93 21.20 9.17 -18.16
C ALA A 93 20.38 10.04 -17.20
N ARG A 94 19.72 11.09 -17.72
CA ARG A 94 18.70 11.81 -16.95
C ARG A 94 17.38 11.04 -16.99
N THR A 95 16.62 11.14 -15.89
CA THR A 95 15.25 10.63 -15.64
C THR A 95 15.12 9.20 -15.06
N GLN A 96 14.17 9.10 -14.11
CA GLN A 96 13.47 7.92 -13.55
C GLN A 96 13.87 7.43 -12.14
N ALA A 97 13.55 8.28 -11.17
CA ALA A 97 12.68 8.02 -10.01
C ALA A 97 12.29 6.58 -9.60
N LEU A 98 12.18 6.38 -8.28
CA LEU A 98 12.02 5.08 -7.59
C LEU A 98 10.56 4.70 -7.27
N SER A 99 9.64 4.79 -8.23
CA SER A 99 8.38 4.01 -8.16
C SER A 99 8.25 2.94 -9.24
N LYS A 100 9.32 2.72 -10.01
CA LYS A 100 9.42 1.58 -10.93
C LYS A 100 9.08 0.29 -10.18
N ILE A 101 8.22 -0.52 -10.81
CA ILE A 101 7.77 -1.85 -10.37
C ILE A 101 8.95 -2.76 -9.92
N VAL A 102 10.16 -2.49 -10.40
CA VAL A 102 11.40 -3.23 -10.09
C VAL A 102 11.83 -3.19 -8.60
N SER A 103 11.43 -2.16 -7.83
CA SER A 103 11.79 -2.01 -6.41
C SER A 103 10.82 -2.69 -5.44
N LEU A 104 9.67 -3.17 -5.91
CA LEU A 104 8.80 -4.04 -5.13
C LEU A 104 9.18 -5.52 -5.34
N TRP A 105 8.82 -6.36 -4.39
CA TRP A 105 9.02 -7.81 -4.50
C TRP A 105 8.05 -8.44 -5.52
N PRO A 106 8.55 -9.06 -6.61
CA PRO A 106 7.68 -9.59 -7.67
C PRO A 106 6.81 -10.74 -7.16
N ASN A 107 5.60 -10.86 -7.71
CA ASN A 107 4.60 -11.86 -7.28
C ASN A 107 4.30 -11.83 -5.77
N ASN A 108 4.41 -10.66 -5.14
CA ASN A 108 4.22 -10.46 -3.69
C ASN A 108 5.11 -11.40 -2.84
N THR A 109 6.24 -11.86 -3.38
CA THR A 109 7.05 -12.93 -2.79
C THR A 109 8.46 -12.44 -2.44
N VAL A 110 8.77 -12.42 -1.15
CA VAL A 110 10.12 -12.20 -0.62
C VAL A 110 10.80 -13.56 -0.47
N SER A 111 11.84 -13.83 -1.26
CA SER A 111 12.70 -14.98 -0.99
C SER A 111 13.64 -14.63 0.17
N TYR A 112 13.83 -15.52 1.15
CA TYR A 112 14.66 -15.21 2.31
C TYR A 112 15.56 -16.36 2.79
N THR A 113 16.59 -15.99 3.53
CA THR A 113 17.47 -16.86 4.32
C THR A 113 17.63 -16.28 5.73
N ILE A 114 17.94 -17.12 6.71
CA ILE A 114 18.35 -16.71 8.05
C ILE A 114 19.78 -17.16 8.24
N ASP A 115 20.68 -16.23 8.55
CA ASP A 115 22.09 -16.50 8.81
C ASP A 115 22.25 -17.39 10.05
N ALA A 116 23.16 -18.37 10.00
CA ALA A 116 23.36 -19.34 11.08
C ALA A 116 23.86 -18.72 12.41
N SER A 117 24.33 -17.46 12.39
CA SER A 117 24.61 -16.66 13.59
C SER A 117 23.35 -16.34 14.42
N ILE A 118 22.16 -16.37 13.82
CA ILE A 118 20.88 -16.20 14.51
C ILE A 118 20.44 -17.58 15.02
N THR A 119 20.89 -17.92 16.23
CA THR A 119 20.62 -19.22 16.86
C THR A 119 19.19 -19.37 17.36
N ASP A 120 18.56 -18.27 17.79
CA ASP A 120 17.13 -18.21 18.08
C ASP A 120 16.43 -17.44 16.96
N GLN A 121 15.61 -18.16 16.19
CA GLN A 121 14.90 -17.65 15.02
C GLN A 121 13.44 -17.31 15.31
N SER A 122 12.97 -17.48 16.56
CA SER A 122 11.56 -17.29 16.96
C SER A 122 11.02 -15.93 16.53
N ALA A 123 11.66 -14.84 16.95
CA ALA A 123 11.24 -13.47 16.63
C ALA A 123 11.21 -13.17 15.12
N VAL A 124 12.12 -13.77 14.33
CA VAL A 124 12.13 -13.63 12.85
C VAL A 124 10.93 -14.35 12.23
N LEU A 125 10.70 -15.60 12.65
CA LEU A 125 9.59 -16.41 12.13
C LEU A 125 8.22 -15.89 12.58
N GLU A 126 8.12 -15.31 13.77
CA GLU A 126 6.91 -14.63 14.26
C GLU A 126 6.62 -13.35 13.46
N ALA A 127 7.63 -12.52 13.19
CA ALA A 127 7.47 -11.30 12.39
C ALA A 127 7.03 -11.64 10.96
N ILE A 128 7.67 -12.63 10.32
CA ILE A 128 7.26 -13.17 9.02
C ILE A 128 5.81 -13.66 9.07
N SER A 129 5.47 -14.52 10.03
CA SER A 129 4.12 -15.08 10.18
C SER A 129 3.05 -13.99 10.32
N GLN A 130 3.34 -12.90 11.04
CA GLN A 130 2.43 -11.77 11.18
C GLN A 130 2.24 -11.01 9.85
N VAL A 131 3.32 -10.76 9.11
CA VAL A 131 3.26 -10.11 7.78
C VAL A 131 2.44 -10.96 6.81
N GLU A 132 2.66 -12.28 6.79
CA GLU A 132 1.88 -13.22 5.96
C GLU A 132 0.42 -13.37 6.42
N ALA A 133 0.15 -13.25 7.72
CA ALA A 133 -1.21 -13.31 8.28
C ALA A 133 -2.06 -12.10 7.89
N PHE A 134 -1.48 -10.90 7.82
CA PHE A 134 -2.26 -9.67 7.58
C PHE A 134 -2.10 -9.05 6.19
N THR A 135 -1.03 -9.33 5.43
CA THR A 135 -0.77 -8.70 4.12
C THR A 135 -0.79 -9.69 2.93
N PRO A 136 -0.81 -9.21 1.67
CA PRO A 136 -0.57 -10.04 0.49
C PRO A 136 0.78 -10.75 0.43
N LEU A 137 1.78 -10.30 1.18
CA LEU A 137 3.16 -10.75 1.03
C LEU A 137 3.38 -12.19 1.50
N ARG A 138 4.27 -12.91 0.81
CA ARG A 138 4.71 -14.25 1.21
C ARG A 138 6.22 -14.32 1.31
N PHE A 139 6.70 -14.97 2.37
CA PHE A 139 8.11 -15.18 2.65
C PHE A 139 8.45 -16.63 2.35
N VAL A 140 9.20 -16.86 1.27
CA VAL A 140 9.57 -18.19 0.82
C VAL A 140 11.03 -18.45 1.18
N LEU A 141 11.29 -19.50 1.96
CA LEU A 141 12.65 -19.91 2.28
C LEU A 141 13.40 -20.25 0.98
N ARG A 142 14.49 -19.52 0.72
CA ARG A 142 15.27 -19.65 -0.50
C ARG A 142 15.91 -21.04 -0.55
N LYS A 143 15.62 -21.77 -1.62
CA LYS A 143 16.33 -23.01 -1.95
C LYS A 143 17.66 -22.67 -2.64
N PRO A 144 18.76 -23.38 -2.33
CA PRO A 144 20.00 -23.23 -3.09
C PRO A 144 19.73 -23.44 -4.58
N THR A 145 20.11 -22.49 -5.42
CA THR A 145 20.12 -22.67 -6.87
C THR A 145 21.35 -23.51 -7.21
N PRO A 146 21.23 -24.66 -7.89
CA PRO A 146 22.41 -25.42 -8.31
C PRO A 146 23.26 -24.60 -9.27
N ASP A 147 24.56 -24.52 -9.02
CA ASP A 147 25.51 -23.99 -10.00
C ASP A 147 25.58 -24.97 -11.18
N LEU A 148 24.91 -24.61 -12.28
CA LEU A 148 24.92 -25.37 -13.53
C LEU A 148 26.01 -24.78 -14.46
N PRO A 149 27.11 -25.52 -14.72
CA PRO A 149 28.19 -25.01 -15.55
C PRO A 149 27.72 -24.62 -16.95
N GLY A 150 28.10 -23.42 -17.40
CA GLY A 150 27.76 -22.92 -18.74
C GLY A 150 26.40 -22.23 -18.88
N LEU A 151 25.57 -22.18 -17.83
CA LEU A 151 24.36 -21.35 -17.81
C LEU A 151 24.60 -20.02 -17.08
N PRO A 152 23.89 -18.92 -17.45
CA PRO A 152 23.93 -17.68 -16.69
C PRO A 152 23.42 -17.90 -15.26
N VAL A 153 24.20 -17.50 -14.26
CA VAL A 153 23.74 -17.50 -12.86
C VAL A 153 22.62 -16.47 -12.74
N LEU A 154 21.38 -16.95 -12.64
CA LEU A 154 20.23 -16.11 -12.29
C LEU A 154 20.39 -15.63 -10.84
N ARG A 155 20.92 -14.43 -10.67
CA ARG A 155 20.99 -13.72 -9.38
C ARG A 155 19.58 -13.32 -8.94
N GLN A 156 18.80 -14.29 -8.46
CA GLN A 156 17.52 -14.05 -7.82
C GLN A 156 17.71 -13.08 -6.64
N SER A 157 16.78 -12.15 -6.47
CA SER A 157 16.78 -11.30 -5.27
C SER A 157 16.32 -12.08 -4.05
N TYR A 158 16.99 -11.88 -2.92
CA TYR A 158 16.56 -12.42 -1.64
C TYR A 158 17.08 -11.59 -0.47
N VAL A 159 16.44 -11.76 0.68
CA VAL A 159 16.81 -11.12 1.95
C VAL A 159 17.49 -12.13 2.86
N THR A 160 18.65 -11.80 3.42
CA THR A 160 19.24 -12.55 4.52
C THR A 160 19.02 -11.80 5.83
N PHE A 161 18.29 -12.41 6.78
CA PHE A 161 18.29 -11.96 8.17
C PHE A 161 19.66 -12.25 8.77
N LYS A 162 20.32 -11.23 9.34
CA LYS A 162 21.72 -11.34 9.78
C LYS A 162 21.99 -10.63 11.10
N LEU A 163 22.78 -11.25 11.98
CA LEU A 163 23.21 -10.63 13.23
C LEU A 163 24.17 -9.44 12.97
N SER A 164 23.95 -8.33 13.65
CA SER A 164 24.71 -7.07 13.55
C SER A 164 24.70 -6.32 14.89
N ARG A 165 25.19 -5.07 14.91
CA ARG A 165 25.14 -4.18 16.08
C ARG A 165 23.75 -3.59 16.33
N GLY A 166 22.95 -3.41 15.28
CA GLY A 166 21.68 -2.71 15.31
C GLY A 166 20.70 -3.22 14.26
N TYR A 167 19.59 -2.50 14.08
CA TYR A 167 18.54 -2.79 13.11
C TYR A 167 18.79 -2.00 11.83
N SER A 168 18.74 -2.66 10.66
CA SER A 168 18.87 -1.96 9.38
C SER A 168 18.36 -2.76 8.19
N SER A 169 17.81 -2.08 7.20
CA SER A 169 17.33 -2.66 5.94
C SER A 169 17.50 -1.68 4.79
N SER A 170 17.59 -2.17 3.57
CA SER A 170 17.36 -1.33 2.38
C SER A 170 15.87 -1.10 2.15
N ILE A 171 15.54 0.01 1.48
CA ILE A 171 14.17 0.36 1.09
C ILE A 171 13.80 -0.46 -0.17
N GLY A 172 12.82 -1.35 -0.03
CA GLY A 172 12.37 -2.22 -1.12
C GLY A 172 13.42 -3.27 -1.56
N ARG A 173 13.16 -3.88 -2.72
CA ARG A 173 14.04 -4.84 -3.39
C ARG A 173 15.13 -4.12 -4.17
N ILE A 174 16.38 -4.25 -3.74
CA ILE A 174 17.54 -3.58 -4.39
C ILE A 174 18.25 -4.42 -5.46
N GLY A 175 17.96 -5.72 -5.53
CA GLY A 175 18.65 -6.65 -6.44
C GLY A 175 19.69 -7.52 -5.72
N GLY A 176 19.87 -8.76 -6.19
CA GLY A 176 20.79 -9.71 -5.56
C GLY A 176 20.45 -10.04 -4.09
N GLU A 177 21.46 -10.37 -3.29
CA GLU A 177 21.32 -10.51 -1.84
C GLU A 177 21.30 -9.13 -1.17
N GLN A 178 20.27 -8.89 -0.35
CA GLN A 178 20.19 -7.76 0.56
C GLN A 178 20.00 -8.27 2.00
N PHE A 179 20.22 -7.40 2.99
CA PHE A 179 20.19 -7.80 4.40
C PHE A 179 19.10 -7.07 5.17
N ILE A 180 18.39 -7.81 6.03
CA ILE A 180 17.79 -7.26 7.24
C ILE A 180 18.78 -7.57 8.35
N THR A 181 19.39 -6.54 8.94
CA THR A 181 20.30 -6.72 10.08
C THR A 181 19.58 -6.50 11.39
N ILE A 182 19.91 -7.30 12.40
CA ILE A 182 19.26 -7.29 13.71
C ILE A 182 20.30 -7.44 14.84
N PRO A 183 20.10 -6.83 16.02
CA PRO A 183 20.98 -6.99 17.17
C PRO A 183 20.78 -8.33 17.91
N THR A 184 21.70 -8.68 18.81
CA THR A 184 21.46 -9.75 19.79
C THR A 184 20.28 -9.39 20.69
N GLY A 185 19.33 -10.32 20.86
CA GLY A 185 18.09 -10.07 21.61
C GLY A 185 17.06 -9.24 20.83
N ALA A 186 17.13 -9.26 19.50
CA ALA A 186 16.17 -8.59 18.63
C ALA A 186 14.72 -8.97 18.95
N THR A 187 13.83 -7.97 18.94
CA THR A 187 12.40 -8.15 19.19
C THR A 187 11.67 -8.36 17.86
N LYS A 188 10.53 -9.05 17.91
CA LYS A 188 9.61 -9.16 16.78
C LYS A 188 9.24 -7.77 16.21
N GLY A 189 9.07 -6.76 17.08
CA GLY A 189 8.77 -5.38 16.71
C GLY A 189 9.80 -4.73 15.79
N GLY A 190 11.08 -4.74 16.20
CA GLY A 190 12.15 -4.19 15.36
C GLY A 190 12.30 -4.97 14.05
N ILE A 191 12.08 -6.29 14.08
CA ILE A 191 12.10 -7.10 12.85
C ILE A 191 10.94 -6.74 11.91
N LEU A 192 9.74 -6.45 12.43
CA LEU A 192 8.60 -5.97 11.63
C LEU A 192 8.88 -4.60 10.99
N HIS A 193 9.55 -3.71 11.72
CA HIS A 193 10.00 -2.41 11.22
C HIS A 193 10.95 -2.57 10.01
N GLU A 194 11.98 -3.41 10.15
CA GLU A 194 12.93 -3.69 9.06
C GLU A 194 12.31 -4.44 7.88
N ILE A 195 11.33 -5.33 8.14
CA ILE A 195 10.51 -5.92 7.07
C ILE A 195 9.72 -4.81 6.36
N GLY A 196 9.17 -3.83 7.10
CA GLY A 196 8.52 -2.64 6.56
C GLY A 196 9.40 -1.92 5.53
N HIS A 197 10.64 -1.58 5.88
CA HIS A 197 11.61 -1.01 4.95
C HIS A 197 11.90 -1.95 3.77
N THR A 198 12.19 -3.24 4.02
CA THR A 198 12.45 -4.25 2.97
C THR A 198 11.32 -4.34 1.94
N VAL A 199 10.07 -4.10 2.33
CA VAL A 199 8.90 -4.17 1.42
C VAL A 199 8.56 -2.82 0.80
N GLY A 200 9.18 -1.73 1.26
CA GLY A 200 9.13 -0.38 0.66
C GLY A 200 8.48 0.71 1.53
N LEU A 201 8.21 0.46 2.81
CA LEU A 201 7.73 1.50 3.73
C LEU A 201 8.86 2.46 4.11
N LEU A 202 8.48 3.72 4.36
CA LEU A 202 9.30 4.77 4.98
C LEU A 202 8.74 5.07 6.38
N HIS A 203 9.44 5.92 7.12
CA HIS A 203 8.97 6.40 8.41
C HIS A 203 7.68 7.22 8.33
N GLU A 204 6.76 6.97 9.25
CA GLU A 204 5.49 7.69 9.33
C GLU A 204 5.71 9.17 9.74
N HIS A 205 6.68 9.45 10.61
CA HIS A 205 7.03 10.81 11.04
C HIS A 205 7.75 11.65 9.98
N THR A 206 8.00 11.12 8.78
CA THR A 206 8.66 11.86 7.68
C THR A 206 7.79 12.01 6.44
N ARG A 207 6.49 11.69 6.57
CA ARG A 207 5.44 11.95 5.58
C ARG A 207 5.31 13.41 5.18
N PRO A 208 4.92 13.70 3.92
CA PRO A 208 4.67 15.06 3.43
C PRO A 208 3.56 15.81 4.18
N ASP A 209 2.61 15.11 4.78
CA ASP A 209 1.48 15.72 5.51
C ASP A 209 1.59 15.67 7.04
N ARG A 210 2.73 15.21 7.58
CA ARG A 210 2.91 15.04 9.03
C ARG A 210 2.63 16.30 9.85
N ASP A 211 2.94 17.49 9.32
CA ASP A 211 2.90 18.76 10.07
C ASP A 211 1.44 19.20 10.36
N ALA A 212 0.45 18.53 9.76
CA ALA A 212 -0.96 18.62 10.14
C ALA A 212 -1.33 17.80 11.39
N TYR A 213 -0.45 16.89 11.82
CA TYR A 213 -0.68 15.91 12.91
C TYR A 213 0.32 16.07 14.06
N ILE A 214 1.58 16.36 13.75
CA ILE A 214 2.67 16.54 14.72
C ILE A 214 3.40 17.88 14.54
N LYS A 215 4.14 18.27 15.58
CA LYS A 215 5.10 19.38 15.59
C LYS A 215 6.48 18.82 15.90
N VAL A 216 7.50 19.21 15.14
CA VAL A 216 8.90 18.79 15.36
C VAL A 216 9.70 19.95 15.94
N ASN A 217 10.23 19.79 17.16
CA ASN A 217 11.06 20.78 17.84
C ASN A 217 12.56 20.47 17.68
N LEU A 218 13.15 20.93 16.58
CA LEU A 218 14.57 20.72 16.27
C LEU A 218 15.54 21.35 17.29
N ASN A 219 15.08 22.22 18.21
CA ASN A 219 15.94 22.73 19.28
C ASN A 219 16.30 21.64 20.31
N ASN A 220 15.46 20.62 20.45
CA ASN A 220 15.68 19.45 21.32
C ASN A 220 16.53 18.36 20.64
N VAL A 221 16.97 18.57 19.40
CA VAL A 221 17.71 17.59 18.59
C VAL A 221 19.16 18.05 18.40
N ALA A 222 20.11 17.11 18.35
CA ALA A 222 21.51 17.40 18.02
C ALA A 222 21.65 17.67 16.51
N ASP A 223 22.57 18.56 16.10
CA ASP A 223 22.64 18.99 14.69
C ASP A 223 22.87 17.82 13.71
N ALA A 224 23.64 16.81 14.11
CA ALA A 224 23.85 15.58 13.34
C ALA A 224 22.55 14.78 13.10
N ALA A 225 21.61 14.79 14.04
CA ALA A 225 20.36 14.02 13.97
C ALA A 225 19.18 14.77 13.31
N LYS A 226 19.27 16.10 13.13
CA LYS A 226 18.21 16.90 12.50
C LYS A 226 17.75 16.40 11.12
N PRO A 227 18.63 15.90 10.22
CA PRO A 227 18.20 15.36 8.93
C PRO A 227 17.28 14.13 9.02
N ASN A 228 17.38 13.32 10.08
CA ASN A 228 16.53 12.13 10.30
C ASN A 228 15.06 12.49 10.61
N LEU A 229 14.76 13.80 10.72
CA LEU A 229 13.42 14.37 10.92
C LEU A 229 13.02 15.30 9.76
N ALA A 230 13.70 15.24 8.62
CA ALA A 230 13.27 15.92 7.40
C ALA A 230 11.99 15.28 6.83
N ILE A 231 11.37 15.91 5.82
CA ILE A 231 10.31 15.28 5.02
C ILE A 231 10.97 14.68 3.78
N VAL A 232 10.89 13.35 3.62
CA VAL A 232 11.69 12.60 2.64
C VAL A 232 11.24 12.84 1.19
N ALA A 233 9.94 12.95 0.94
CA ALA A 233 9.36 13.08 -0.39
C ALA A 233 8.17 14.04 -0.39
N GLU A 234 7.94 14.74 -1.50
CA GLU A 234 6.61 15.35 -1.74
C GLU A 234 5.65 14.26 -2.22
N GLU A 235 4.36 14.45 -1.93
CA GLU A 235 3.31 13.57 -2.41
C GLU A 235 3.24 13.58 -3.95
N SER A 236 3.39 12.42 -4.58
CA SER A 236 3.46 12.27 -6.04
C SER A 236 2.84 10.95 -6.49
N ASP A 237 2.71 10.72 -7.79
CA ASP A 237 2.32 9.38 -8.32
C ASP A 237 3.35 8.30 -7.97
N GLU A 238 4.57 8.73 -7.66
CA GLU A 238 5.69 7.86 -7.30
C GLU A 238 5.82 7.66 -5.78
N HIS A 239 5.45 8.68 -4.99
CA HIS A 239 5.54 8.69 -3.52
C HIS A 239 4.15 8.96 -2.96
N VAL A 240 3.44 7.86 -2.71
CA VAL A 240 2.04 7.84 -2.33
C VAL A 240 1.96 7.77 -0.82
N LYS A 241 1.27 8.74 -0.21
CA LYS A 241 0.82 8.56 1.17
C LYS A 241 -0.40 7.66 1.19
N HIS A 242 -0.36 6.67 2.06
CA HIS A 242 -1.42 5.69 2.20
C HIS A 242 -2.19 5.99 3.50
N GLY A 243 -3.52 6.06 3.41
CA GLY A 243 -4.40 6.29 4.56
C GLY A 243 -4.18 7.64 5.28
N LYS A 244 -4.72 7.70 6.51
CA LYS A 244 -4.48 8.80 7.45
C LYS A 244 -3.13 8.61 8.15
N PHE A 245 -2.59 9.69 8.70
CA PHE A 245 -1.41 9.62 9.57
C PHE A 245 -1.64 8.68 10.77
N ASP A 246 -0.74 7.73 10.99
CA ASP A 246 -0.93 6.64 11.95
C ASP A 246 0.12 6.62 13.07
N PHE A 247 -0.24 7.21 14.21
CA PHE A 247 0.56 7.17 15.45
C PHE A 247 0.82 5.75 15.98
N LYS A 248 0.12 4.71 15.49
CA LYS A 248 0.35 3.31 15.85
C LYS A 248 1.17 2.54 14.80
N SER A 249 1.56 3.15 13.68
CA SER A 249 2.42 2.49 12.68
C SER A 249 3.68 1.94 13.33
N ILE A 250 4.11 0.75 12.90
CA ILE A 250 5.41 0.19 13.29
C ILE A 250 6.56 1.10 12.83
N MET A 251 6.33 1.90 11.78
CA MET A 251 7.25 2.89 11.21
C MET A 251 7.17 4.26 11.90
N MET A 252 6.41 4.41 13.00
CA MET A 252 6.35 5.66 13.77
C MET A 252 7.46 5.72 14.83
N MET A 253 8.03 6.91 15.02
CA MET A 253 9.02 7.22 16.05
C MET A 253 8.38 7.84 17.31
N ASP A 254 8.92 7.54 18.49
CA ASP A 254 8.48 8.07 19.79
C ASP A 254 8.62 9.60 19.88
N SER A 255 7.79 10.27 20.71
CA SER A 255 7.93 11.70 21.03
C SER A 255 9.35 12.13 21.41
N TYR A 256 10.16 11.23 21.97
CA TYR A 256 11.51 11.52 22.50
C TYR A 256 12.64 11.01 21.59
N ALA A 257 12.32 10.45 20.42
CA ALA A 257 13.30 10.04 19.41
C ALA A 257 14.28 11.19 19.09
N TYR A 258 15.58 10.90 19.08
CA TYR A 258 16.66 11.87 18.84
C TYR A 258 16.77 13.05 19.83
N SER A 259 16.15 12.96 21.02
CA SER A 259 16.26 14.01 22.04
C SER A 259 17.66 14.08 22.65
N LYS A 260 18.30 15.25 22.58
CA LYS A 260 19.61 15.52 23.22
C LYS A 260 19.51 15.97 24.69
N ASN A 261 18.30 16.31 25.14
CA ASN A 261 18.07 17.01 26.41
C ASN A 261 16.90 16.43 27.24
N LYS A 262 16.41 15.24 26.88
CA LYS A 262 15.23 14.56 27.47
C LYS A 262 13.93 15.36 27.39
N LEU A 263 13.87 16.40 26.54
CA LEU A 263 12.62 17.09 26.21
C LEU A 263 12.03 16.48 24.93
N PRO A 264 10.69 16.49 24.75
CA PRO A 264 10.05 15.90 23.58
C PRO A 264 10.49 16.61 22.30
N VAL A 265 10.88 15.81 21.32
CA VAL A 265 11.25 16.24 19.96
C VAL A 265 10.01 16.33 19.08
N MET A 266 9.04 15.44 19.28
CA MET A 266 7.76 15.45 18.58
C MET A 266 6.60 15.50 19.56
N THR A 267 5.59 16.32 19.25
CA THR A 267 4.29 16.33 19.94
C THR A 267 3.17 16.33 18.92
N THR A 268 1.96 15.98 19.31
CA THR A 268 0.75 16.28 18.54
C THR A 268 0.59 17.79 18.31
N THR A 269 -0.32 18.20 17.41
CA THR A 269 -0.66 19.61 17.19
C THR A 269 -1.25 20.31 18.42
N ASP A 270 -1.86 19.57 19.37
CA ASP A 270 -2.30 20.07 20.68
C ASP A 270 -1.24 19.95 21.79
N ASN A 271 0.05 19.80 21.41
CA ASN A 271 1.23 19.77 22.28
C ASN A 271 1.32 18.59 23.26
N LYS A 272 0.65 17.46 22.98
CA LYS A 272 0.78 16.24 23.80
C LYS A 272 1.90 15.35 23.30
N THR A 273 2.58 14.70 24.22
CA THR A 273 3.52 13.60 23.91
C THR A 273 2.77 12.30 23.64
N PHE A 274 3.40 11.41 22.89
CA PHE A 274 2.90 10.07 22.57
C PHE A 274 4.07 9.08 22.56
N SER A 275 3.79 7.83 22.95
CA SER A 275 4.69 6.71 22.73
C SER A 275 4.23 5.89 21.52
N VAL A 276 5.11 5.03 21.01
CA VAL A 276 4.84 4.16 19.86
C VAL A 276 4.77 2.69 20.29
N GLN A 277 4.13 1.87 19.46
CA GLN A 277 4.07 0.42 19.65
C GLN A 277 5.18 -0.28 18.86
N ARG A 278 5.59 -1.47 19.32
CA ARG A 278 6.56 -2.36 18.66
C ARG A 278 6.12 -3.83 18.76
N ASP A 279 4.83 -4.07 18.56
CA ASP A 279 4.17 -5.36 18.78
C ASP A 279 3.44 -5.92 17.55
N TYR A 280 3.02 -5.06 16.61
CA TYR A 280 2.24 -5.48 15.43
C TYR A 280 2.36 -4.51 14.25
N LEU A 281 1.99 -4.96 13.05
CA LEU A 281 1.67 -4.06 11.93
C LEU A 281 0.31 -3.41 12.21
N SER A 282 0.23 -2.08 12.20
CA SER A 282 -1.03 -1.36 12.37
C SER A 282 -1.98 -1.57 11.18
N ASP A 283 -3.24 -1.16 11.33
CA ASP A 283 -4.18 -1.11 10.20
C ASP A 283 -3.65 -0.21 9.07
N GLY A 284 -2.91 0.87 9.39
CA GLY A 284 -2.24 1.73 8.42
C GLY A 284 -1.08 1.05 7.68
N ASP A 285 -0.24 0.30 8.40
CA ASP A 285 0.85 -0.48 7.80
C ASP A 285 0.30 -1.56 6.85
N ILE A 286 -0.70 -2.32 7.31
CA ILE A 286 -1.37 -3.38 6.55
C ILE A 286 -2.06 -2.80 5.31
N TYR A 287 -2.76 -1.67 5.46
CA TYR A 287 -3.39 -0.93 4.37
C TYR A 287 -2.36 -0.53 3.30
N CYS A 288 -1.24 0.07 3.73
CA CYS A 288 -0.19 0.56 2.84
C CYS A 288 0.43 -0.58 2.03
N ILE A 289 0.89 -1.63 2.71
CA ILE A 289 1.46 -2.83 2.06
C ILE A 289 0.44 -3.47 1.10
N THR A 290 -0.84 -3.58 1.50
CA THR A 290 -1.87 -4.19 0.66
C THR A 290 -2.11 -3.39 -0.64
N ALA A 291 -2.11 -2.06 -0.57
CA ALA A 291 -2.26 -1.21 -1.75
C ALA A 291 -1.00 -1.20 -2.65
N MET A 292 0.20 -1.23 -2.06
CA MET A 292 1.47 -1.30 -2.82
C MET A 292 1.61 -2.58 -3.64
N TYR A 293 1.17 -3.71 -3.07
CA TYR A 293 1.28 -5.07 -3.62
C TYR A 293 -0.03 -5.59 -4.26
N ALA A 294 -0.95 -4.69 -4.59
CA ALA A 294 -2.24 -5.06 -5.17
C ALA A 294 -2.11 -5.56 -6.63
N ASN A 295 -2.89 -6.60 -6.94
CA ASN A 295 -3.03 -7.19 -8.28
C ASN A 295 -4.50 -7.52 -8.63
N LEU A 296 -5.44 -7.25 -7.71
CA LEU A 296 -6.88 -7.32 -7.91
C LEU A 296 -7.48 -6.00 -7.43
N PHE A 297 -8.36 -5.42 -8.24
CA PHE A 297 -9.04 -4.15 -7.95
C PHE A 297 -10.54 -4.33 -8.09
N ALA A 298 -11.30 -3.59 -7.29
CA ALA A 298 -12.76 -3.61 -7.34
C ALA A 298 -13.32 -2.20 -7.22
N VAL A 299 -14.44 -1.97 -7.90
CA VAL A 299 -15.25 -0.77 -7.73
C VAL A 299 -16.42 -1.10 -6.83
N THR A 300 -16.79 -0.14 -6.00
CA THR A 300 -18.01 -0.10 -5.20
C THR A 300 -18.66 1.28 -5.38
N PRO A 301 -19.91 1.51 -4.97
CA PRO A 301 -20.57 2.81 -5.10
C PRO A 301 -19.81 4.00 -4.45
N TYR A 302 -18.90 3.72 -3.51
CA TYR A 302 -18.22 4.73 -2.70
C TYR A 302 -16.69 4.70 -2.79
N HIS A 303 -16.09 3.59 -3.25
CA HIS A 303 -14.67 3.32 -3.12
C HIS A 303 -14.12 2.52 -4.30
N ILE A 304 -12.85 2.76 -4.63
CA ILE A 304 -12.02 1.74 -5.29
C ILE A 304 -11.31 0.96 -4.19
N TRP A 305 -11.31 -0.37 -4.30
CA TRP A 305 -10.53 -1.28 -3.47
C TRP A 305 -9.34 -1.83 -4.23
N ALA A 306 -8.23 -2.03 -3.52
CA ALA A 306 -7.02 -2.68 -3.99
C ALA A 306 -6.75 -3.90 -3.12
N GLY A 307 -6.38 -5.02 -3.72
CA GLY A 307 -6.19 -6.27 -3.02
C GLY A 307 -5.40 -7.29 -3.82
N ASP A 308 -5.32 -8.49 -3.29
CA ASP A 308 -4.55 -9.59 -3.84
C ASP A 308 -5.44 -10.76 -4.23
N ALA A 309 -5.32 -11.21 -5.48
CA ALA A 309 -6.10 -12.28 -6.06
C ALA A 309 -5.84 -13.66 -5.43
N ALA A 310 -4.66 -13.89 -4.83
CA ALA A 310 -4.29 -15.21 -4.29
C ALA A 310 -4.81 -15.42 -2.86
N SER A 311 -4.81 -14.36 -2.05
CA SER A 311 -5.23 -14.38 -0.64
C SER A 311 -6.57 -13.68 -0.38
N GLY A 312 -7.08 -12.92 -1.35
CA GLY A 312 -8.34 -12.18 -1.25
C GLY A 312 -8.31 -11.07 -0.20
N LYS A 313 -7.14 -10.69 0.29
CA LYS A 313 -6.98 -9.55 1.20
C LYS A 313 -7.09 -8.26 0.40
N TRP A 314 -7.77 -7.26 0.96
CA TRP A 314 -8.08 -6.01 0.28
C TRP A 314 -8.02 -4.83 1.24
N SER A 315 -7.91 -3.64 0.67
CA SER A 315 -7.95 -2.37 1.37
C SER A 315 -8.55 -1.27 0.48
N VAL A 316 -8.94 -0.15 1.07
CA VAL A 316 -9.63 0.95 0.37
C VAL A 316 -8.62 1.83 -0.39
N LEU A 317 -8.34 1.54 -1.66
CA LEU A 317 -7.38 2.33 -2.45
C LEU A 317 -7.72 3.82 -2.48
N ALA A 318 -8.98 4.17 -2.73
CA ALA A 318 -9.41 5.57 -2.81
C ALA A 318 -10.90 5.76 -2.52
N THR A 319 -11.21 6.85 -1.82
CA THR A 319 -12.56 7.22 -1.32
C THR A 319 -13.26 8.30 -2.14
N THR A 320 -12.57 8.88 -3.13
CA THR A 320 -13.05 10.02 -3.95
C THR A 320 -13.80 9.59 -5.22
N TRP A 321 -13.82 8.30 -5.53
CA TRP A 321 -14.38 7.73 -6.76
C TRP A 321 -15.79 7.17 -6.54
N THR A 322 -16.68 8.00 -6.00
CA THR A 322 -18.11 7.67 -5.93
C THR A 322 -18.70 7.54 -7.33
N ASN A 323 -19.60 6.57 -7.53
CA ASN A 323 -20.24 6.29 -8.82
C ASN A 323 -19.25 6.07 -10.00
N ALA A 324 -18.13 5.40 -9.75
CA ALA A 324 -17.44 4.70 -10.84
C ALA A 324 -18.31 3.51 -11.27
N GLU A 325 -18.38 3.24 -12.58
CA GLU A 325 -19.23 2.19 -13.16
C GLU A 325 -18.38 0.93 -13.42
N GLU A 326 -17.22 1.08 -14.07
CA GLU A 326 -16.37 -0.02 -14.57
C GLU A 326 -14.88 0.25 -14.27
N ILE A 327 -14.07 -0.80 -14.24
CA ILE A 327 -12.63 -0.79 -14.03
C ILE A 327 -11.89 -1.78 -14.94
N TYR A 328 -10.73 -1.37 -15.44
CA TYR A 328 -9.77 -2.27 -16.07
C TYR A 328 -8.37 -2.07 -15.49
N ALA A 329 -7.71 -3.14 -15.05
CA ALA A 329 -6.43 -3.11 -14.35
C ALA A 329 -5.27 -3.58 -15.24
N LEU A 330 -4.26 -2.72 -15.38
CA LEU A 330 -2.95 -3.03 -15.95
C LEU A 330 -1.87 -2.95 -14.86
N PRO A 331 -0.66 -3.50 -15.10
CA PRO A 331 0.48 -3.31 -14.21
C PRO A 331 0.74 -1.82 -13.90
N GLY A 332 0.39 -1.40 -12.68
CA GLY A 332 0.58 -0.02 -12.20
C GLY A 332 -0.42 1.04 -12.70
N THR A 333 -1.36 0.70 -13.59
CA THR A 333 -2.36 1.65 -14.14
C THR A 333 -3.77 1.06 -14.04
N LEU A 334 -4.74 1.86 -13.59
CA LEU A 334 -6.16 1.52 -13.68
C LEU A 334 -6.84 2.44 -14.69
N PHE A 335 -7.80 1.92 -15.44
CA PHE A 335 -8.75 2.70 -16.20
C PHE A 335 -10.13 2.53 -15.58
N LEU A 336 -10.88 3.62 -15.43
CA LEU A 336 -12.24 3.57 -14.91
C LEU A 336 -13.19 4.41 -15.74
N SER A 337 -14.44 3.98 -15.84
CA SER A 337 -15.55 4.87 -16.18
C SER A 337 -16.09 5.53 -14.92
N LYS A 338 -16.21 6.85 -14.96
CA LYS A 338 -16.93 7.63 -13.96
C LYS A 338 -17.65 8.76 -14.69
N SER A 339 -18.94 8.54 -14.93
CA SER A 339 -19.78 9.39 -15.77
C SER A 339 -19.57 10.89 -15.48
N PRO A 340 -19.32 11.74 -16.49
CA PRO A 340 -19.29 11.48 -17.94
C PRO A 340 -17.87 11.25 -18.51
N ASN A 341 -16.93 10.70 -17.75
CA ASN A 341 -15.51 10.60 -18.12
C ASN A 341 -14.98 9.16 -18.09
N LEU A 342 -13.95 8.92 -18.91
CA LEU A 342 -12.98 7.85 -18.70
C LEU A 342 -11.75 8.41 -18.02
N MET A 343 -11.30 7.70 -16.99
CA MET A 343 -10.24 8.13 -16.08
C MET A 343 -9.06 7.17 -16.20
N ARG A 344 -7.85 7.70 -16.17
CA ARG A 344 -6.62 6.91 -15.96
C ARG A 344 -6.08 7.23 -14.58
N LEU A 345 -5.91 6.19 -13.76
CA LEU A 345 -5.37 6.28 -12.42
C LEU A 345 -4.05 5.50 -12.31
N ASN A 346 -3.21 5.93 -11.38
CA ASN A 346 -2.10 5.11 -10.88
C ASN A 346 -2.67 4.07 -9.91
N ALA A 347 -2.33 2.80 -10.11
CA ALA A 347 -2.91 1.68 -9.37
C ALA A 347 -2.48 1.60 -7.88
N ARG A 348 -1.41 2.30 -7.49
CA ARG A 348 -0.97 2.43 -6.09
C ARG A 348 -1.58 3.63 -5.39
N SER A 349 -1.71 4.77 -6.09
CA SER A 349 -2.19 6.01 -5.47
C SER A 349 -3.71 6.20 -5.51
N GLY A 350 -4.40 5.54 -6.45
CA GLY A 350 -5.79 5.86 -6.76
C GLY A 350 -5.99 7.30 -7.25
N LYS A 351 -4.92 8.08 -7.48
CA LYS A 351 -4.99 9.39 -8.14
C LYS A 351 -5.00 9.19 -9.65
N GLY A 352 -5.68 10.09 -10.34
CA GLY A 352 -5.83 10.00 -11.78
C GLY A 352 -6.44 11.24 -12.39
N TYR A 353 -6.50 11.23 -13.72
CA TYR A 353 -6.99 12.32 -14.55
C TYR A 353 -7.92 11.79 -15.65
N SER A 354 -8.77 12.66 -16.20
CA SER A 354 -9.65 12.29 -17.32
C SER A 354 -8.83 12.15 -18.60
N ILE A 355 -8.96 11.01 -19.27
CA ILE A 355 -8.37 10.76 -20.59
C ILE A 355 -9.37 10.97 -21.73
N ALA A 356 -10.67 10.92 -21.45
CA ALA A 356 -11.72 11.24 -22.41
C ALA A 356 -13.03 11.62 -21.71
N SER A 357 -13.83 12.48 -22.35
CA SER A 357 -15.14 12.92 -21.86
C SER A 357 -16.28 12.53 -22.83
N GLY A 358 -17.51 12.58 -22.32
CA GLY A 358 -18.72 12.12 -23.03
C GLY A 358 -19.05 10.64 -22.80
N PHE A 359 -18.38 9.99 -21.86
CA PHE A 359 -18.54 8.57 -21.50
C PHE A 359 -19.44 8.42 -20.27
N SER A 360 -20.75 8.35 -20.52
CA SER A 360 -21.80 7.99 -19.56
C SER A 360 -22.49 6.70 -20.01
N GLY A 361 -22.89 5.83 -19.07
CA GLY A 361 -23.51 4.55 -19.40
C GLY A 361 -22.52 3.60 -20.08
N VAL A 362 -21.33 3.46 -19.48
CA VAL A 362 -20.35 2.47 -19.90
C VAL A 362 -20.78 1.10 -19.34
N LYS A 363 -20.56 0.03 -20.10
CA LYS A 363 -20.94 -1.36 -19.78
C LYS A 363 -19.84 -2.38 -20.13
N GLY A 364 -18.59 -1.96 -20.03
CA GLY A 364 -17.45 -2.76 -20.46
C GLY A 364 -16.28 -1.88 -20.84
N ILE A 365 -15.15 -2.10 -20.18
CA ILE A 365 -13.82 -1.61 -20.58
C ILE A 365 -12.92 -2.82 -20.78
N THR A 366 -12.19 -2.86 -21.89
CA THR A 366 -11.10 -3.82 -22.09
C THR A 366 -9.91 -3.14 -22.78
N TYR A 367 -8.73 -3.70 -22.69
CA TYR A 367 -7.49 -3.12 -23.22
C TYR A 367 -6.82 -4.08 -24.19
N TYR A 368 -6.17 -3.53 -25.22
CA TYR A 368 -5.15 -4.26 -25.98
C TYR A 368 -4.19 -3.30 -26.69
N ARG A 369 -2.88 -3.56 -26.59
CA ARG A 369 -1.80 -2.86 -27.31
C ARG A 369 -1.98 -1.33 -27.36
N GLY A 370 -1.97 -0.68 -26.21
CA GLY A 370 -2.06 0.78 -26.09
C GLY A 370 -3.45 1.37 -26.32
N ASN A 371 -4.47 0.55 -26.59
CA ASN A 371 -5.83 1.00 -26.88
C ASN A 371 -6.82 0.46 -25.86
N LEU A 372 -7.71 1.32 -25.37
CA LEU A 372 -8.92 0.90 -24.69
C LEU A 372 -10.02 0.64 -25.71
N PHE A 373 -10.85 -0.35 -25.43
CA PHE A 373 -12.11 -0.60 -26.10
C PHE A 373 -13.21 -0.46 -25.06
N VAL A 374 -14.17 0.42 -25.33
CA VAL A 374 -15.17 0.86 -24.36
C VAL A 374 -16.55 0.70 -24.97
N LEU A 375 -17.39 -0.12 -24.34
CA LEU A 375 -18.80 -0.28 -24.72
C LEU A 375 -19.62 0.80 -24.00
N GLN A 376 -20.12 1.76 -24.76
CA GLN A 376 -20.92 2.87 -24.23
C GLN A 376 -22.21 3.03 -25.04
N ASN A 377 -23.36 2.90 -24.39
CA ASN A 377 -24.69 3.08 -25.01
C ASN A 377 -24.86 2.37 -26.38
N GLY A 378 -24.31 1.17 -26.51
CA GLY A 378 -24.36 0.38 -27.75
C GLY A 378 -23.36 0.78 -28.84
N THR A 379 -22.44 1.70 -28.57
CA THR A 379 -21.29 2.00 -29.44
C THR A 379 -20.02 1.41 -28.82
N VAL A 380 -19.17 0.81 -29.64
CA VAL A 380 -17.81 0.43 -29.25
C VAL A 380 -16.86 1.54 -29.65
N TRP A 381 -16.14 2.09 -28.69
CA TRP A 381 -15.13 3.10 -28.91
C TRP A 381 -13.75 2.50 -28.72
N LYS A 382 -12.89 2.63 -29.73
CA LYS A 382 -11.45 2.46 -29.60
C LYS A 382 -10.85 3.79 -29.20
N ILE A 383 -10.01 3.80 -28.17
CA ILE A 383 -9.38 5.00 -27.63
C ILE A 383 -7.89 4.73 -27.47
N ASP A 384 -7.06 5.46 -28.19
CA ASP A 384 -5.61 5.40 -28.02
C ASP A 384 -5.23 6.07 -26.69
N VAL A 385 -4.57 5.32 -25.80
CA VAL A 385 -4.28 5.77 -24.42
C VAL A 385 -3.24 6.89 -24.38
N ALA A 386 -2.37 6.99 -25.39
CA ALA A 386 -1.30 7.99 -25.42
C ALA A 386 -1.79 9.37 -25.90
N SER A 387 -2.68 9.39 -26.90
CA SER A 387 -3.18 10.61 -27.55
C SER A 387 -4.61 11.00 -27.16
N GLY A 388 -5.38 10.09 -26.57
CA GLY A 388 -6.82 10.27 -26.34
C GLY A 388 -7.66 10.23 -27.63
N ALA A 389 -7.05 9.92 -28.78
CA ALA A 389 -7.76 9.85 -30.06
C ALA A 389 -8.80 8.73 -30.03
N ARG A 390 -10.06 9.07 -30.34
CA ARG A 390 -11.19 8.14 -30.32
C ARG A 390 -11.67 7.79 -31.73
N GLN A 391 -11.98 6.52 -31.93
CA GLN A 391 -12.60 5.97 -33.13
C GLN A 391 -13.84 5.17 -32.70
N SER A 392 -15.03 5.54 -33.16
CA SER A 392 -16.20 4.66 -33.04
C SER A 392 -16.08 3.52 -34.07
N PHE A 393 -16.47 2.31 -33.66
CA PHE A 393 -16.59 1.19 -34.59
C PHE A 393 -17.92 1.30 -35.33
N THR A 394 -17.84 1.51 -36.64
CA THR A 394 -18.99 1.65 -37.52
C THR A 394 -19.56 0.27 -37.85
N GLY A 395 -20.54 -0.18 -37.07
CA GLY A 395 -21.18 -1.49 -37.18
C GLY A 395 -22.62 -1.47 -36.67
N PRO A 396 -23.18 -2.63 -36.27
CA PRO A 396 -24.48 -2.69 -35.60
C PRO A 396 -24.52 -1.78 -34.37
N PHE A 397 -25.64 -1.11 -34.13
CA PHE A 397 -25.84 -0.34 -32.90
C PHE A 397 -26.24 -1.31 -31.79
N TRP A 398 -25.30 -1.61 -30.89
CA TRP A 398 -25.35 -2.67 -29.89
C TRP A 398 -26.23 -2.32 -28.68
N THR A 399 -27.46 -1.84 -28.90
CA THR A 399 -28.38 -1.37 -27.85
C THR A 399 -28.60 -2.40 -26.73
N SER A 400 -28.63 -3.68 -27.10
CA SER A 400 -28.81 -4.82 -26.20
C SER A 400 -27.48 -5.46 -25.74
N ALA A 401 -26.34 -4.79 -25.90
CA ALA A 401 -25.08 -5.32 -25.39
C ALA A 401 -24.96 -5.20 -23.87
N THR A 402 -24.38 -6.25 -23.30
CA THR A 402 -24.22 -6.47 -21.85
C THR A 402 -22.81 -6.89 -21.45
N GLY A 403 -21.93 -7.21 -22.41
CA GLY A 403 -20.53 -7.52 -22.11
C GLY A 403 -19.63 -7.26 -23.30
N LEU A 404 -18.44 -6.73 -23.00
CA LEU A 404 -17.33 -6.52 -23.92
C LEU A 404 -16.08 -7.18 -23.32
N SER A 405 -15.38 -7.99 -24.10
CA SER A 405 -14.13 -8.60 -23.66
C SER A 405 -13.13 -8.73 -24.80
N TYR A 406 -11.87 -8.97 -24.45
CA TYR A 406 -10.78 -9.17 -25.38
C TYR A 406 -10.17 -10.57 -25.21
N ALA A 407 -9.97 -11.28 -26.32
CA ALA A 407 -9.25 -12.54 -26.36
C ALA A 407 -8.72 -12.81 -27.78
N PHE A 408 -7.68 -13.62 -27.94
CA PHE A 408 -7.27 -14.15 -29.26
C PHE A 408 -6.98 -13.14 -30.39
N GLY A 409 -6.57 -11.91 -30.10
CA GLY A 409 -6.39 -10.90 -31.16
C GLY A 409 -7.64 -10.04 -31.42
N LEU A 410 -8.78 -10.41 -30.84
CA LEU A 410 -10.13 -9.98 -31.24
C LEU A 410 -10.97 -9.51 -30.06
N LEU A 411 -11.97 -8.69 -30.37
CA LEU A 411 -12.96 -8.25 -29.40
C LEU A 411 -14.19 -9.13 -29.51
N TYR A 412 -14.81 -9.42 -28.37
CA TYR A 412 -16.02 -10.20 -28.26
C TYR A 412 -17.10 -9.38 -27.57
N ILE A 413 -18.31 -9.41 -28.12
CA ILE A 413 -19.47 -8.68 -27.60
C ILE A 413 -20.67 -9.61 -27.53
N VAL A 414 -21.27 -9.70 -26.34
CA VAL A 414 -22.63 -10.26 -26.22
C VAL A 414 -23.63 -9.15 -26.46
N SER A 415 -24.56 -9.36 -27.39
CA SER A 415 -25.66 -8.44 -27.67
C SER A 415 -26.96 -9.18 -27.97
N GLY A 416 -27.95 -8.98 -27.11
CA GLY A 416 -29.19 -9.77 -27.13
C GLY A 416 -28.89 -11.24 -26.83
N ASP A 417 -29.31 -12.14 -27.72
CA ASP A 417 -29.03 -13.58 -27.59
C ASP A 417 -27.74 -14.05 -28.29
N ASN A 418 -26.99 -13.16 -28.95
CA ASN A 418 -25.87 -13.54 -29.82
C ASN A 418 -24.51 -13.09 -29.27
N LEU A 419 -23.48 -13.91 -29.51
CA LEU A 419 -22.08 -13.56 -29.35
C LEU A 419 -21.50 -13.13 -30.70
N TYR A 420 -20.87 -11.96 -30.72
CA TYR A 420 -20.21 -11.40 -31.90
C TYR A 420 -18.70 -11.32 -31.69
N MET A 421 -17.95 -11.78 -32.69
CA MET A 421 -16.52 -11.59 -32.83
C MET A 421 -16.26 -10.35 -33.70
N ILE A 422 -15.33 -9.50 -33.28
CA ILE A 422 -15.09 -8.18 -33.88
C ILE A 422 -13.58 -7.98 -34.10
N SER A 423 -13.23 -7.60 -35.33
CA SER A 423 -11.86 -7.21 -35.71
C SER A 423 -11.39 -5.98 -34.90
N SER A 424 -10.12 -5.95 -34.49
CA SER A 424 -9.52 -4.86 -33.69
C SER A 424 -9.42 -3.48 -34.38
N ASN A 425 -9.81 -3.39 -35.67
CA ASN A 425 -9.97 -2.15 -36.43
C ASN A 425 -11.44 -1.70 -36.61
N GLY A 426 -12.40 -2.50 -36.14
CA GLY A 426 -13.84 -2.20 -36.20
C GLY A 426 -14.49 -2.34 -37.59
N GLN A 427 -13.88 -3.07 -38.52
CA GLN A 427 -14.37 -3.21 -39.90
C GLN A 427 -15.12 -4.51 -40.18
N SER A 428 -14.95 -5.54 -39.36
CA SER A 428 -15.58 -6.85 -39.51
C SER A 428 -16.23 -7.30 -38.22
N PHE A 429 -17.47 -7.77 -38.36
CA PHE A 429 -18.33 -8.24 -37.29
C PHE A 429 -18.92 -9.57 -37.73
N SER A 430 -18.86 -10.60 -36.88
CA SER A 430 -19.41 -11.92 -37.20
C SER A 430 -20.13 -12.45 -35.98
N SER A 431 -21.42 -12.76 -36.10
CA SER A 431 -22.11 -13.57 -35.09
C SER A 431 -21.51 -14.97 -35.15
N ILE A 432 -21.05 -15.47 -34.00
CA ILE A 432 -20.44 -16.80 -33.91
C ILE A 432 -21.31 -17.79 -33.13
N GLY A 433 -22.29 -17.35 -32.34
CA GLY A 433 -23.20 -18.24 -31.62
C GLY A 433 -24.41 -17.56 -31.00
N SER A 434 -25.40 -18.36 -30.60
CA SER A 434 -26.65 -17.92 -29.94
C SER A 434 -26.82 -18.57 -28.55
N GLY A 435 -27.89 -18.24 -27.83
CA GLY A 435 -28.10 -18.67 -26.45
C GLY A 435 -27.33 -17.83 -25.41
N TYR A 436 -26.97 -16.59 -25.75
CA TYR A 436 -26.26 -15.64 -24.88
C TYR A 436 -27.21 -14.66 -24.15
N GLN A 437 -28.53 -14.83 -24.27
CA GLN A 437 -29.51 -13.92 -23.70
C GLN A 437 -29.31 -13.72 -22.19
N GLY A 438 -29.10 -12.46 -21.80
CA GLY A 438 -28.97 -12.05 -20.41
C GLY A 438 -27.62 -12.35 -19.77
N VAL A 439 -26.58 -12.74 -20.52
CA VAL A 439 -25.20 -12.79 -19.99
C VAL A 439 -24.89 -11.47 -19.28
N THR A 440 -24.42 -11.57 -18.04
CA THR A 440 -24.15 -10.43 -17.16
C THR A 440 -22.68 -10.02 -17.22
N GLU A 441 -21.78 -11.01 -17.31
CA GLU A 441 -20.33 -10.79 -17.33
C GLU A 441 -19.66 -11.60 -18.43
N MET A 442 -18.54 -11.10 -18.96
CA MET A 442 -17.68 -11.84 -19.88
C MET A 442 -16.20 -11.48 -19.72
N THR A 443 -15.35 -12.49 -19.52
CA THR A 443 -13.89 -12.31 -19.45
C THR A 443 -13.15 -13.30 -20.36
N GLY A 444 -12.02 -12.87 -20.93
CA GLY A 444 -11.06 -13.75 -21.59
C GLY A 444 -10.09 -14.36 -20.58
N TRP A 445 -9.70 -15.63 -20.79
CA TRP A 445 -8.63 -16.24 -20.00
C TRP A 445 -7.99 -17.42 -20.74
N LYS A 446 -6.66 -17.39 -20.90
CA LYS A 446 -5.92 -18.37 -21.72
C LYS A 446 -6.58 -18.45 -23.11
N ASN A 447 -6.93 -19.67 -23.51
CA ASN A 447 -7.49 -19.98 -24.82
C ASN A 447 -9.04 -20.12 -24.80
N SER A 448 -9.76 -19.34 -23.99
CA SER A 448 -11.24 -19.36 -24.01
C SER A 448 -11.86 -18.05 -23.50
N LEU A 449 -13.15 -17.87 -23.80
CA LEU A 449 -14.01 -16.89 -23.14
C LEU A 449 -14.77 -17.57 -22.00
N TYR A 450 -15.15 -16.79 -20.99
CA TYR A 450 -15.96 -17.25 -19.86
C TYR A 450 -17.05 -16.24 -19.57
N ILE A 451 -18.29 -16.72 -19.38
CA ILE A 451 -19.49 -15.90 -19.21
C ILE A 451 -20.27 -16.30 -17.97
N LEU A 452 -20.86 -15.33 -17.27
CA LEU A 452 -21.89 -15.56 -16.26
C LEU A 452 -23.28 -15.29 -16.86
N LYS A 453 -24.25 -16.13 -16.49
CA LYS A 453 -25.65 -16.03 -16.93
C LYS A 453 -26.61 -15.76 -15.76
N PRO A 454 -27.87 -15.34 -16.02
CA PRO A 454 -28.85 -15.01 -14.96
C PRO A 454 -29.19 -16.16 -14.01
N ASN A 455 -28.93 -17.41 -14.41
CA ASN A 455 -29.07 -18.60 -13.57
C ASN A 455 -27.89 -18.78 -12.58
N GLY A 456 -26.94 -17.84 -12.53
CA GLY A 456 -25.76 -17.88 -11.68
C GLY A 456 -24.66 -18.84 -12.14
N LYS A 457 -24.82 -19.48 -13.31
CA LYS A 457 -23.86 -20.46 -13.83
C LYS A 457 -22.79 -19.79 -14.69
N LEU A 458 -21.56 -20.25 -14.49
CA LEU A 458 -20.39 -19.89 -15.28
C LEU A 458 -20.23 -20.88 -16.44
N TYR A 459 -20.13 -20.37 -17.65
CA TYR A 459 -19.90 -21.17 -18.85
C TYR A 459 -18.54 -20.85 -19.45
N LYS A 460 -17.86 -21.88 -19.95
CA LYS A 460 -16.70 -21.77 -20.83
C LYS A 460 -17.22 -21.75 -22.26
N VAL A 461 -16.70 -20.83 -23.05
CA VAL A 461 -17.10 -20.55 -24.42
C VAL A 461 -15.93 -20.77 -25.35
N ASP A 462 -16.16 -21.54 -26.43
CA ASP A 462 -15.22 -21.66 -27.53
C ASP A 462 -15.22 -20.35 -28.35
N PRO A 463 -14.06 -19.69 -28.47
CA PRO A 463 -13.90 -18.37 -29.10
C PRO A 463 -14.06 -18.41 -30.63
N THR A 464 -14.07 -19.60 -31.25
CA THR A 464 -14.09 -19.78 -32.71
C THR A 464 -15.49 -20.00 -33.26
N ASN A 465 -16.36 -20.65 -32.48
CA ASN A 465 -17.70 -21.07 -32.92
C ASN A 465 -18.82 -20.76 -31.91
N GLY A 466 -18.52 -20.07 -30.81
CA GLY A 466 -19.51 -19.65 -29.81
C GLY A 466 -20.17 -20.80 -29.05
N ASP A 467 -19.67 -22.04 -29.12
CA ASP A 467 -20.21 -23.15 -28.33
C ASP A 467 -19.92 -22.94 -26.84
N GLN A 468 -20.90 -23.26 -26.00
CA GLN A 468 -20.87 -22.97 -24.57
C GLN A 468 -21.14 -24.22 -23.72
N LYS A 469 -20.35 -24.39 -22.65
CA LYS A 469 -20.47 -25.50 -21.70
C LYS A 469 -20.36 -25.01 -20.27
N GLU A 470 -21.23 -25.49 -19.38
CA GLU A 470 -21.13 -25.18 -17.94
C GLU A 470 -19.74 -25.59 -17.43
N TYR A 471 -19.04 -24.65 -16.81
CA TYR A 471 -17.63 -24.79 -16.46
C TYR A 471 -17.40 -25.22 -15.01
N THR A 472 -18.31 -24.86 -14.11
CA THR A 472 -18.23 -25.23 -12.69
C THR A 472 -19.63 -25.60 -12.17
N PRO A 473 -19.76 -26.60 -11.28
CA PRO A 473 -21.03 -26.94 -10.65
C PRO A 473 -21.52 -25.88 -9.66
N ALA A 474 -20.66 -24.93 -9.25
CA ALA A 474 -21.05 -23.82 -8.38
C ALA A 474 -22.11 -22.92 -9.05
N THR A 475 -22.83 -22.16 -8.22
CA THR A 475 -23.81 -21.17 -8.64
C THR A 475 -23.54 -19.88 -7.89
N PHE A 476 -23.37 -18.78 -8.63
CA PHE A 476 -23.10 -17.44 -8.11
C PHE A 476 -24.37 -16.58 -8.15
N ALA A 477 -24.34 -15.39 -7.55
CA ALA A 477 -25.48 -14.48 -7.62
C ALA A 477 -25.63 -13.86 -9.03
N PRO A 478 -26.84 -13.44 -9.44
CA PRO A 478 -27.05 -12.82 -10.75
C PRO A 478 -26.30 -11.50 -10.98
N ASN A 479 -25.78 -10.87 -9.93
CA ASN A 479 -24.95 -9.67 -9.99
C ASN A 479 -23.46 -9.94 -9.66
N ALA A 480 -23.03 -11.21 -9.70
CA ALA A 480 -21.64 -11.56 -9.47
C ALA A 480 -20.75 -11.03 -10.59
N GLN A 481 -19.58 -10.50 -10.21
CA GLN A 481 -18.60 -9.87 -11.09
C GLN A 481 -17.47 -10.86 -11.42
N LEU A 482 -16.92 -10.82 -12.65
CA LEU A 482 -15.99 -11.85 -13.18
C LEU A 482 -14.76 -11.24 -13.83
N THR A 483 -13.57 -11.69 -13.44
CA THR A 483 -12.29 -11.33 -14.10
C THR A 483 -11.32 -12.52 -14.13
N SER A 484 -10.14 -12.32 -14.70
CA SER A 484 -9.03 -13.29 -14.67
C SER A 484 -7.74 -12.62 -14.23
N ASN A 485 -6.91 -13.32 -13.46
CA ASN A 485 -5.54 -12.92 -13.13
C ASN A 485 -4.49 -13.66 -13.98
N GLY A 486 -4.88 -14.20 -15.13
CA GLY A 486 -4.06 -15.07 -15.98
C GLY A 486 -3.85 -16.50 -15.43
N LYS A 487 -3.98 -16.72 -14.11
CA LYS A 487 -3.80 -18.04 -13.48
C LYS A 487 -5.11 -18.78 -13.22
N ASN A 488 -6.16 -18.06 -12.83
CA ASN A 488 -7.51 -18.54 -12.50
C ASN A 488 -8.54 -17.47 -12.89
N LEU A 489 -9.81 -17.86 -12.98
CA LEU A 489 -10.92 -16.90 -12.93
C LEU A 489 -11.17 -16.47 -11.48
N LEU A 490 -11.59 -15.23 -11.31
CA LEU A 490 -11.97 -14.64 -10.03
C LEU A 490 -13.41 -14.16 -10.11
N ILE A 491 -14.21 -14.49 -9.10
CA ILE A 491 -15.63 -14.13 -9.05
C ILE A 491 -15.96 -13.49 -7.70
N ALA A 492 -16.44 -12.25 -7.73
CA ALA A 492 -16.98 -11.58 -6.54
C ALA A 492 -18.50 -11.78 -6.51
N SER A 493 -19.02 -12.49 -5.50
CA SER A 493 -20.43 -12.84 -5.37
C SER A 493 -20.88 -12.79 -3.91
N GLN A 494 -21.91 -12.00 -3.60
CA GLN A 494 -22.52 -11.89 -2.26
C GLN A 494 -21.55 -11.64 -1.10
N GLY A 495 -20.55 -10.76 -1.29
CA GLY A 495 -19.58 -10.47 -0.22
C GLY A 495 -18.39 -11.43 -0.16
N VAL A 496 -18.29 -12.38 -1.09
CA VAL A 496 -17.28 -13.44 -1.11
C VAL A 496 -16.50 -13.39 -2.43
N LEU A 497 -15.17 -13.50 -2.36
CA LEU A 497 -14.33 -13.70 -3.52
C LEU A 497 -14.03 -15.19 -3.69
N TYR A 498 -14.26 -15.70 -4.90
CA TYR A 498 -13.99 -17.07 -5.31
C TYR A 498 -12.91 -17.11 -6.39
N SER A 499 -12.12 -18.19 -6.40
CA SER A 499 -11.26 -18.59 -7.50
C SER A 499 -11.89 -19.79 -8.20
N VAL A 500 -11.88 -19.81 -9.53
CA VAL A 500 -12.20 -21.02 -10.33
C VAL A 500 -10.97 -21.41 -11.13
N ASP A 501 -10.49 -22.64 -10.91
CA ASP A 501 -9.26 -23.16 -11.55
C ASP A 501 -9.50 -23.67 -12.97
N GLU A 502 -8.45 -24.19 -13.61
CA GLU A 502 -8.50 -24.66 -15.00
C GLU A 502 -9.34 -25.93 -15.22
N ASN A 503 -9.69 -26.63 -14.14
CA ASN A 503 -10.55 -27.81 -14.13
C ASN A 503 -12.00 -27.48 -13.73
N GLY A 504 -12.32 -26.21 -13.45
CA GLY A 504 -13.63 -25.78 -12.98
C GLY A 504 -13.85 -25.92 -11.47
N TRP A 505 -12.82 -26.19 -10.66
CA TRP A 505 -12.96 -26.25 -9.21
C TRP A 505 -13.09 -24.85 -8.63
N THR A 506 -14.23 -24.58 -8.00
CA THR A 506 -14.50 -23.32 -7.29
C THR A 506 -13.97 -23.42 -5.85
N LYS A 507 -13.15 -22.44 -5.45
CA LYS A 507 -12.62 -22.28 -4.08
C LYS A 507 -12.97 -20.88 -3.55
N GLN A 508 -13.53 -20.79 -2.36
CA GLN A 508 -13.62 -19.51 -1.64
C GLN A 508 -12.22 -19.02 -1.24
N ILE A 509 -11.90 -17.77 -1.58
CA ILE A 509 -10.64 -17.12 -1.23
C ILE A 509 -10.80 -16.35 0.09
N SER A 510 -11.75 -15.42 0.14
CA SER A 510 -11.98 -14.57 1.32
C SER A 510 -13.39 -13.97 1.36
N LEU A 511 -13.72 -13.38 2.51
CA LEU A 511 -14.96 -12.63 2.77
C LEU A 511 -14.69 -11.11 2.71
N GLY A 512 -15.76 -10.32 2.73
CA GLY A 512 -15.70 -8.86 2.81
C GLY A 512 -15.80 -8.13 1.47
N TRP A 513 -15.96 -8.87 0.35
CA TRP A 513 -16.10 -8.30 -1.00
C TRP A 513 -17.53 -7.79 -1.26
N THR A 514 -18.06 -6.95 -0.35
CA THR A 514 -19.45 -6.49 -0.32
C THR A 514 -19.67 -5.27 -1.22
N SER A 515 -20.86 -5.16 -1.82
CA SER A 515 -21.24 -4.02 -2.68
C SER A 515 -20.27 -3.75 -3.84
N VAL A 516 -19.54 -4.77 -4.28
CA VAL A 516 -18.70 -4.74 -5.47
C VAL A 516 -19.58 -4.66 -6.71
N THR A 517 -19.31 -3.68 -7.57
CA THR A 517 -20.05 -3.42 -8.82
C THR A 517 -19.27 -3.77 -10.07
N ASP A 518 -17.93 -3.87 -9.98
CA ASP A 518 -17.04 -4.43 -11.01
C ASP A 518 -15.71 -4.87 -10.37
N ILE A 519 -15.01 -5.84 -10.97
CA ILE A 519 -13.68 -6.31 -10.59
C ILE A 519 -12.74 -6.44 -11.79
N SER A 520 -11.48 -6.06 -11.60
CA SER A 520 -10.43 -6.30 -12.59
C SER A 520 -9.13 -6.70 -11.91
N ALA A 521 -8.54 -7.81 -12.38
CA ALA A 521 -7.22 -8.25 -11.93
C ALA A 521 -6.17 -7.98 -13.00
N VAL A 522 -4.95 -7.73 -12.56
CA VAL A 522 -3.79 -7.62 -13.45
C VAL A 522 -3.50 -9.01 -14.01
N SER A 523 -3.76 -9.21 -15.29
CA SER A 523 -3.38 -10.41 -16.02
C SER A 523 -1.91 -10.35 -16.43
N SER A 524 -1.28 -11.52 -16.59
CA SER A 524 0.04 -11.65 -17.24
C SER A 524 -0.05 -11.73 -18.76
N GLU A 525 -1.26 -11.64 -19.33
CA GLU A 525 -1.53 -11.70 -20.77
C GLU A 525 -1.63 -10.29 -21.42
N ASP A 526 -1.59 -9.22 -20.60
CA ASP A 526 -1.66 -7.79 -20.98
C ASP A 526 -0.30 -7.04 -20.90
#